data_AF-A0A182YPY8-F1
#
_entry.id   AF-A0A182YPY8-F1
#
_cell.length_a   1.000
_cell.length_b   1.000
_cell.length_c   1.000
_cell.angle_alpha   90.00
_cell.angle_beta   90.00
_cell.angle_gamma   90.00
#
_symmetry.space_group_name_H-M   'P 1'
#
loop_
_entity.id
_entity.type
_entity.pdbx_description
1 polymer ?
#
loop_
_entity_poly.entity_id
_entity_poly.type
_entity_poly.pdbx_seq_one_letter_code
_entity_poly.pdbx_strand_id
1 'polypeptide(L)'
;MPPSDVLSGVCFVGQLDTHSLAMFLLIPLVIYLSIGGIFLLAGFVSLFRIRTVMKHDGTRTDKLERLMLRIGFFSGLFILPSLGYLACLFYEYYHFDDWMIQWNRQMCKIFSIPCPAARHGPPDPKPIFHIYMVKYVCSMLVGVTSSVWLWSGKTVVSWRQFAERLQGKDTRSRGAYV
;
A
#
# COMPACT_ATOMS: atom_id res chain seq x y z
N MET A 1 6.86 7.83 -28.74
CA MET A 1 5.88 8.18 -27.68
C MET A 1 6.57 7.96 -26.35
N PRO A 2 6.52 8.88 -25.37
CA PRO A 2 7.37 8.74 -24.19
C PRO A 2 6.98 7.47 -23.42
N PRO A 3 7.96 6.79 -22.78
CA PRO A 3 7.74 5.65 -21.90
C PRO A 3 7.17 6.12 -20.56
N SER A 4 6.20 7.04 -20.60
CA SER A 4 5.50 7.60 -19.45
C SER A 4 4.08 7.03 -19.42
N ASP A 5 3.65 6.58 -18.26
CA ASP A 5 2.32 6.04 -18.06
C ASP A 5 1.31 7.16 -18.37
N VAL A 6 0.44 7.00 -19.37
CA VAL A 6 -0.48 8.08 -19.81
C VAL A 6 -1.46 8.52 -18.71
N LEU A 7 -1.65 7.68 -17.69
CA LEU A 7 -2.57 7.91 -16.60
C LEU A 7 -1.94 8.67 -15.43
N SER A 8 -0.67 8.41 -15.12
CA SER A 8 0.03 9.01 -13.97
C SER A 8 1.12 10.00 -14.37
N GLY A 9 1.49 10.06 -15.65
CA GLY A 9 2.48 11.00 -16.19
C GLY A 9 3.91 10.76 -15.69
N VAL A 10 4.15 9.65 -14.98
CA VAL A 10 5.46 9.30 -14.42
C VAL A 10 6.19 8.28 -15.28
N CYS A 11 7.52 8.34 -15.27
CA CYS A 11 8.39 7.32 -15.85
C CYS A 11 8.71 6.28 -14.78
N PHE A 12 8.40 5.01 -15.04
CA PHE A 12 8.63 3.91 -14.11
C PHE A 12 9.55 2.85 -14.70
N VAL A 13 10.42 2.27 -13.86
CA VAL A 13 11.30 1.18 -14.27
C VAL A 13 10.45 -0.07 -14.54
N GLY A 14 10.50 -0.55 -15.78
CA GLY A 14 9.78 -1.76 -16.20
C GLY A 14 8.47 -1.55 -16.96
N GLN A 15 8.20 -0.32 -17.42
CA GLN A 15 7.07 -0.03 -18.33
C GLN A 15 7.19 -0.68 -19.72
N LEU A 16 8.41 -0.97 -20.15
CA LEU A 16 8.73 -1.65 -21.42
C LEU A 16 9.30 -3.05 -21.22
N ASP A 17 9.61 -3.43 -19.98
CA ASP A 17 10.26 -4.69 -19.66
C ASP A 17 9.83 -5.19 -18.27
N THR A 18 9.00 -6.23 -18.24
CA THR A 18 8.56 -6.85 -17.00
C THR A 18 9.65 -7.55 -16.24
N HIS A 19 10.75 -7.93 -16.88
CA HIS A 19 11.85 -8.58 -16.18
C HIS A 19 12.49 -7.61 -15.17
N SER A 20 12.70 -6.37 -15.61
CA SER A 20 13.14 -5.27 -14.76
C SER A 20 12.11 -4.93 -13.66
N LEU A 21 10.81 -4.86 -13.99
CA LEU A 21 9.75 -4.63 -13.00
C LEU A 21 9.70 -5.73 -11.94
N ALA A 22 9.85 -6.99 -12.36
CA ALA A 22 9.78 -8.16 -11.49
C ALA A 22 10.98 -8.21 -10.53
N MET A 23 12.20 -7.99 -11.03
CA MET A 23 13.39 -8.02 -10.19
C MET A 23 13.42 -6.88 -9.16
N PHE A 24 13.11 -5.64 -9.57
CA PHE A 24 13.26 -4.49 -8.69
C PHE A 24 12.04 -4.22 -7.79
N LEU A 25 10.85 -4.68 -8.19
CA LEU A 25 9.62 -4.39 -7.46
C LEU A 25 8.97 -5.66 -6.92
N LEU A 26 8.69 -6.64 -7.77
CA LEU A 26 7.92 -7.82 -7.37
C LEU A 26 8.66 -8.70 -6.36
N ILE A 27 9.92 -9.04 -6.61
CA ILE A 27 10.73 -9.87 -5.70
C ILE A 27 10.86 -9.23 -4.32
N PRO A 28 11.31 -7.96 -4.19
CA PRO A 28 11.38 -7.30 -2.88
C PRO A 28 10.02 -7.25 -2.19
N LEU A 29 8.93 -6.93 -2.92
CA LEU A 29 7.60 -6.84 -2.33
C LEU A 29 7.12 -8.18 -1.77
N VAL A 30 7.34 -9.28 -2.48
CA VAL A 30 7.01 -10.64 -2.03
C VAL A 30 7.81 -11.01 -0.77
N ILE A 31 9.10 -10.70 -0.73
CA ILE A 31 9.95 -10.96 0.43
C ILE A 31 9.47 -10.15 1.64
N TYR A 32 9.25 -8.84 1.49
CA TYR A 32 8.75 -8.00 2.58
C TYR A 32 7.37 -8.44 3.07
N LEU A 33 6.46 -8.80 2.15
CA LEU A 33 5.10 -9.18 2.50
C LEU A 33 5.04 -10.57 3.16
N SER A 34 5.89 -11.51 2.75
CA SER A 34 6.00 -12.82 3.40
C SER A 34 6.56 -12.71 4.82
N ILE A 35 7.65 -11.95 5.01
CA ILE A 35 8.22 -11.69 6.33
C ILE A 35 7.19 -10.98 7.23
N GLY A 36 6.54 -9.93 6.70
CA GLY A 36 5.50 -9.19 7.40
C GLY A 36 4.29 -10.06 7.77
N GLY A 37 3.86 -10.94 6.86
CA GLY A 37 2.77 -11.88 7.09
C GLY A 37 3.07 -12.88 8.21
N ILE A 38 4.27 -13.45 8.24
CA ILE A 38 4.70 -14.36 9.31
C ILE A 38 4.72 -13.63 10.65
N PHE A 39 5.31 -12.43 10.70
CA PHE A 39 5.38 -11.64 11.93
C PHE A 39 3.98 -11.25 12.44
N LEU A 40 3.05 -10.94 11.54
CA LEU A 40 1.69 -10.57 11.91
C LEU A 40 0.85 -11.75 12.38
N LEU A 41 1.00 -12.92 11.75
CA LEU A 41 0.38 -14.15 12.25
C LEU A 41 0.92 -14.52 13.63
N ALA A 42 2.24 -14.47 13.83
CA ALA A 42 2.85 -14.73 15.13
C ALA A 42 2.38 -13.71 16.19
N GLY A 43 2.32 -12.42 15.84
CA GLY A 43 1.81 -11.35 16.70
C GLY A 43 0.34 -11.55 17.04
N PHE A 44 -0.50 -11.91 16.07
CA PHE A 44 -1.91 -12.19 16.28
C PHE A 44 -2.10 -13.38 17.23
N VAL A 45 -1.44 -14.52 16.98
CA VAL A 45 -1.49 -15.71 17.85
C VAL A 45 -1.04 -15.37 19.28
N SER A 46 0.04 -14.60 19.43
CA SER A 46 0.51 -14.13 20.74
C SER A 46 -0.55 -13.29 21.46
N LEU A 47 -1.23 -12.38 20.75
CA LEU A 47 -2.31 -11.57 21.31
C LEU A 47 -3.54 -12.39 21.73
N PHE A 48 -3.91 -13.44 20.97
CA PHE A 48 -4.98 -14.36 21.39
C PHE A 48 -4.60 -15.12 22.65
N ARG A 49 -3.36 -15.59 22.74
CA ARG A 49 -2.86 -16.29 23.93
C ARG A 49 -2.93 -15.39 25.17
N ILE A 50 -2.50 -14.13 25.04
CA ILE A 50 -2.57 -13.14 26.12
C ILE A 50 -4.03 -12.89 26.52
N ARG A 51 -4.94 -12.72 25.56
CA ARG A 51 -6.38 -12.54 25.83
C ARG A 51 -7.01 -13.70 26.58
N THR A 52 -6.67 -14.94 26.21
CA THR A 52 -7.20 -16.14 26.85
C THR A 52 -6.72 -16.27 28.29
N VAL A 53 -5.44 -15.96 28.57
CA VAL A 53 -4.88 -16.00 29.93
C VAL A 53 -5.41 -14.85 30.79
N MET A 54 -5.51 -13.64 30.22
CA MET A 54 -5.90 -12.43 30.95
C MET A 54 -7.38 -12.42 31.36
N LYS A 55 -8.26 -13.12 30.62
CA LYS A 55 -9.67 -13.32 31.00
C LYS A 55 -9.86 -14.11 32.30
N HIS A 56 -8.87 -14.91 32.70
CA HIS A 56 -8.94 -15.71 33.92
C HIS A 56 -8.50 -14.93 35.17
N ASP A 57 -7.80 -13.79 35.02
CA ASP A 57 -7.08 -13.11 36.11
C ASP A 57 -7.73 -11.80 36.60
N GLY A 58 -8.86 -11.36 36.02
CA GLY A 58 -9.67 -10.24 36.56
C GLY A 58 -8.98 -8.87 36.68
N THR A 59 -7.82 -8.66 36.03
CA THR A 59 -7.04 -7.41 36.14
C THR A 59 -7.59 -6.30 35.22
N ARG A 60 -7.62 -5.06 35.72
CA ARG A 60 -8.06 -3.83 34.99
C ARG A 60 -7.11 -3.44 33.84
N THR A 61 -7.06 -4.26 32.79
CA THR A 61 -6.19 -4.08 31.62
C THR A 61 -6.95 -3.62 30.37
N ASP A 62 -8.22 -3.24 30.49
CA ASP A 62 -9.10 -2.80 29.39
C ASP A 62 -8.51 -1.71 28.48
N LYS A 63 -7.72 -0.79 29.05
CA LYS A 63 -7.06 0.27 28.28
C LYS A 63 -5.93 -0.27 27.40
N LEU A 64 -5.14 -1.21 27.93
CA LEU A 64 -4.08 -1.88 27.18
C LEU A 64 -4.69 -2.80 26.12
N GLU A 65 -5.78 -3.50 26.45
CA GLU A 65 -6.50 -4.37 25.53
C GLU A 65 -7.06 -3.60 24.32
N ARG A 66 -7.70 -2.45 24.55
CA ARG A 66 -8.20 -1.58 23.46
C ARG A 66 -7.05 -1.03 22.60
N LEU A 67 -5.89 -0.73 23.19
CA LEU A 67 -4.71 -0.28 22.47
C LEU A 67 -4.12 -1.40 21.59
N MET A 68 -4.00 -2.60 22.14
CA MET A 68 -3.49 -3.77 21.43
C MET A 68 -4.39 -4.18 20.27
N LEU A 69 -5.71 -4.25 20.48
CA LEU A 69 -6.67 -4.52 19.39
C LEU A 69 -6.59 -3.49 18.28
N ARG A 70 -6.47 -2.21 18.65
CA ARG A 70 -6.36 -1.11 17.71
C ARG A 70 -5.16 -1.32 16.79
N ILE A 71 -3.99 -1.62 17.35
CA ILE A 71 -2.75 -1.86 16.59
C ILE A 71 -2.90 -3.08 15.67
N GLY A 72 -3.48 -4.18 16.18
CA GLY A 72 -3.71 -5.40 15.39
C GLY A 72 -4.66 -5.19 14.21
N PHE A 73 -5.79 -4.51 14.43
CA PHE A 73 -6.76 -4.20 13.38
C PHE A 73 -6.18 -3.29 12.30
N PHE A 74 -5.43 -2.24 12.69
CA PHE A 74 -4.77 -1.35 11.73
C PHE A 74 -3.72 -2.08 10.89
N SER A 75 -2.98 -3.01 11.48
CA SER A 75 -2.01 -3.79 10.73
C SER A 75 -2.68 -4.76 9.75
N GLY A 76 -3.80 -5.39 10.13
CA GLY A 76 -4.60 -6.19 9.20
C GLY A 76 -5.15 -5.37 8.02
N LEU A 77 -5.67 -4.17 8.31
CA LEU A 77 -6.13 -3.23 7.27
C LEU A 77 -5.00 -2.72 6.36
N PHE A 78 -3.74 -2.78 6.79
CA PHE A 78 -2.58 -2.44 5.97
C PHE A 78 -2.15 -3.62 5.08
N ILE A 79 -2.20 -4.85 5.58
CA ILE A 79 -1.88 -6.04 4.77
C ILE A 79 -2.83 -6.18 3.58
N LEU A 80 -4.13 -5.92 3.75
CA LEU A 80 -5.13 -6.06 2.70
C LEU A 80 -4.81 -5.27 1.41
N PRO A 81 -4.57 -3.94 1.45
CA PRO A 81 -4.18 -3.18 0.26
C PRO A 81 -2.80 -3.59 -0.27
N SER A 82 -1.86 -4.01 0.58
CA SER A 82 -0.57 -4.55 0.13
C SER A 82 -0.72 -5.86 -0.65
N LEU A 83 -1.58 -6.78 -0.19
CA LEU A 83 -1.92 -8.02 -0.89
C LEU A 83 -2.66 -7.74 -2.21
N GLY A 84 -3.61 -6.81 -2.19
CA GLY A 84 -4.33 -6.38 -3.40
C GLY A 84 -3.39 -5.79 -4.45
N TYR A 85 -2.45 -4.93 -4.04
CA TYR A 85 -1.42 -4.38 -4.91
C TYR A 85 -0.52 -5.47 -5.49
N LEU A 86 -0.06 -6.41 -4.65
CA LEU A 86 0.76 -7.54 -5.10
C LEU A 86 0.01 -8.44 -6.09
N ALA A 87 -1.27 -8.72 -5.85
CA ALA A 87 -2.10 -9.50 -6.76
C ALA A 87 -2.28 -8.82 -8.12
N CYS A 88 -2.45 -7.49 -8.14
CA CYS A 88 -2.49 -6.72 -9.39
C CYS A 88 -1.16 -6.81 -10.14
N LEU A 89 -0.02 -6.67 -9.45
CA LEU A 89 1.30 -6.81 -10.06
C LEU A 89 1.55 -8.22 -10.60
N PHE A 90 1.11 -9.25 -9.89
CA PHE A 90 1.25 -10.64 -10.35
C PHE A 90 0.38 -10.90 -11.59
N TYR A 91 -0.83 -10.34 -11.62
CA TYR A 91 -1.71 -10.41 -12.78
C TYR A 91 -1.08 -9.72 -14.00
N GLU A 92 -0.52 -8.52 -13.82
CA GLU A 92 0.22 -7.80 -14.86
C GLU A 92 1.41 -8.64 -15.36
N TYR A 93 2.22 -9.21 -14.45
CA TYR A 93 3.36 -10.04 -14.81
C TYR A 93 2.99 -11.25 -15.68
N TYR A 94 1.89 -11.94 -15.36
CA TYR A 94 1.46 -13.13 -16.09
C TYR A 94 0.94 -12.82 -17.50
N HIS A 95 0.19 -11.72 -17.67
CA HIS A 95 -0.43 -11.37 -18.96
C HIS A 95 0.42 -10.43 -19.82
N PHE A 96 1.56 -9.96 -19.30
CA PHE A 96 2.38 -8.97 -19.98
C PHE A 96 2.95 -9.45 -21.31
N ASP A 97 3.33 -10.72 -21.43
CA ASP A 97 3.93 -11.26 -22.65
C ASP A 97 2.94 -11.18 -23.83
N ASP A 98 1.69 -11.57 -23.60
CA ASP A 98 0.60 -11.45 -24.58
C ASP A 98 0.30 -9.98 -24.92
N TRP A 99 0.29 -9.09 -23.91
CA TRP A 99 0.09 -7.65 -24.13
C TRP A 99 1.23 -7.00 -24.93
N MET A 100 2.47 -7.42 -24.69
CA MET A 100 3.66 -6.95 -25.42
C MET A 100 3.65 -7.36 -26.88
N ILE A 101 3.27 -8.61 -27.17
CA ILE A 101 3.12 -9.09 -28.55
C ILE A 101 2.09 -8.22 -29.28
N GLN A 102 0.99 -7.88 -28.62
CA GLN A 102 -0.05 -7.03 -29.20
C GLN A 102 0.40 -5.58 -29.38
N TRP A 103 1.05 -5.00 -28.38
CA TRP A 103 1.65 -3.66 -28.48
C TRP A 103 2.63 -3.59 -29.66
N ASN A 104 3.49 -4.60 -29.79
CA ASN A 104 4.46 -4.69 -30.88
C ASN A 104 3.78 -4.76 -32.26
N ARG A 105 2.64 -5.43 -32.39
CA ARG A 105 1.86 -5.43 -33.66
C ARG A 105 1.34 -4.05 -34.03
N GLN A 106 0.84 -3.30 -33.06
CA GLN A 106 0.30 -1.95 -33.28
C GLN A 106 1.41 -0.96 -33.61
N MET A 107 2.53 -1.06 -32.89
CA MET A 107 3.65 -0.14 -32.99
C MET A 107 4.63 -0.48 -34.12
N CYS A 108 4.65 -1.73 -34.59
CA CYS A 108 5.50 -2.19 -35.69
C CYS A 108 5.42 -1.28 -36.93
N LYS A 109 4.19 -0.92 -37.36
CA LYS A 109 3.98 -0.05 -38.54
C LYS A 109 4.44 1.39 -38.32
N ILE A 110 4.40 1.87 -37.08
CA ILE A 110 4.71 3.25 -36.74
C ILE A 110 6.20 3.48 -36.53
N PHE A 111 6.93 2.45 -36.08
CA PHE A 111 8.37 2.50 -35.83
C PHE A 111 9.20 1.71 -36.85
N SER A 112 8.59 1.15 -37.90
CA SER A 112 9.26 0.39 -38.96
C SER A 112 10.15 -0.76 -38.44
N ILE A 113 9.68 -1.45 -37.39
CA ILE A 113 10.30 -2.64 -36.80
C ILE A 113 9.66 -3.92 -37.39
N PRO A 114 10.28 -5.10 -37.34
CA PRO A 114 9.68 -6.31 -37.92
C PRO A 114 8.46 -6.76 -37.12
N CYS A 115 7.31 -6.87 -37.81
CA CYS A 115 6.05 -7.28 -37.21
C CYS A 115 6.08 -8.78 -36.85
N PRO A 116 5.60 -9.17 -35.65
CA PRO A 116 5.43 -10.58 -35.32
C PRO A 116 4.35 -11.22 -36.21
N ALA A 117 4.52 -12.50 -36.56
CA ALA A 117 3.63 -13.23 -37.46
C ALA A 117 2.17 -13.19 -36.99
N ALA A 118 1.21 -12.95 -37.90
CA ALA A 118 -0.20 -12.85 -37.56
C ALA A 118 -0.73 -14.20 -37.04
N ARG A 119 -1.09 -14.29 -35.74
CA ARG A 119 -1.86 -15.40 -35.20
C ARG A 119 -3.28 -15.33 -35.77
N HIS A 120 -3.74 -16.41 -36.40
CA HIS A 120 -5.15 -16.61 -36.71
C HIS A 120 -5.85 -17.06 -35.43
N GLY A 121 -6.58 -16.15 -34.78
CA GLY A 121 -7.25 -16.40 -33.51
C GLY A 121 -8.25 -15.28 -33.15
N PRO A 122 -9.11 -15.50 -32.14
CA PRO A 122 -10.08 -14.50 -31.69
C PRO A 122 -9.40 -13.20 -31.23
N PRO A 123 -10.11 -12.06 -31.22
CA PRO A 123 -9.54 -10.76 -30.87
C PRO A 123 -8.83 -10.78 -29.52
N ASP A 124 -7.58 -10.34 -29.53
CA ASP A 124 -6.61 -10.48 -28.44
C ASP A 124 -7.05 -9.79 -27.13
N PRO A 125 -6.64 -10.32 -25.96
CA PRO A 125 -6.96 -9.74 -24.66
C PRO A 125 -6.30 -8.37 -24.50
N LYS A 126 -7.12 -7.31 -24.42
CA LYS A 126 -6.67 -5.97 -24.06
C LYS A 126 -6.34 -5.92 -22.56
N PRO A 127 -5.35 -5.13 -22.13
CA PRO A 127 -5.14 -4.86 -20.72
C PRO A 127 -6.43 -4.34 -20.09
N ILE A 128 -6.89 -5.00 -19.04
CA ILE A 128 -8.15 -4.65 -18.36
C ILE A 128 -7.90 -3.37 -17.56
N PHE A 129 -8.43 -2.25 -18.05
CA PHE A 129 -8.28 -0.93 -17.43
C PHE A 129 -8.63 -0.91 -15.93
N HIS A 130 -9.63 -1.70 -15.52
CA HIS A 130 -10.04 -1.81 -14.12
C HIS A 130 -8.92 -2.31 -13.20
N ILE A 131 -8.05 -3.21 -13.67
CA ILE A 131 -6.95 -3.75 -12.84
C ILE A 131 -5.89 -2.68 -12.60
N TYR A 132 -5.61 -1.86 -13.61
CA TYR A 132 -4.74 -0.69 -13.46
C TYR A 132 -5.31 0.31 -12.45
N MET A 133 -6.62 0.60 -12.48
CA MET A 133 -7.25 1.48 -11.49
C MET A 133 -7.13 0.93 -10.06
N VAL A 134 -7.39 -0.37 -9.89
CA VAL A 134 -7.29 -1.03 -8.58
C VAL A 134 -5.87 -0.96 -8.02
N LYS A 135 -4.84 -1.13 -8.86
CA LYS A 135 -3.43 -0.96 -8.47
C LYS A 135 -3.18 0.41 -7.82
N TYR A 136 -3.61 1.50 -8.47
CA TYR A 136 -3.42 2.86 -7.93
C TYR A 136 -4.21 3.06 -6.63
N VAL A 137 -5.46 2.60 -6.57
CA VAL A 137 -6.26 2.66 -5.34
C VAL A 137 -5.56 1.92 -4.19
N CYS A 138 -5.08 0.70 -4.43
CA CYS A 138 -4.34 -0.07 -3.44
C CYS A 138 -3.07 0.67 -2.97
N SER A 139 -2.28 1.27 -3.87
CA SER A 139 -1.10 2.05 -3.48
C SER A 139 -1.45 3.29 -2.64
N MET A 140 -2.56 3.97 -2.96
CA MET A 140 -3.00 5.15 -2.23
C MET A 140 -3.52 4.77 -0.84
N LEU A 141 -4.22 3.65 -0.72
CA LEU A 141 -4.71 3.12 0.55
C LEU A 141 -3.57 2.79 1.52
N VAL A 142 -2.44 2.26 1.04
CA VAL A 142 -1.23 2.04 1.86
C VAL A 142 -0.73 3.35 2.48
N GLY A 143 -0.74 4.45 1.71
CA GLY A 143 -0.39 5.78 2.23
C GLY A 143 -1.40 6.32 3.25
N VAL A 144 -2.70 6.25 2.93
CA VAL A 144 -3.78 6.75 3.80
C VAL A 144 -3.84 5.99 5.13
N THR A 145 -3.72 4.66 5.11
CA THR A 145 -3.72 3.83 6.32
C THR A 145 -2.58 4.21 7.27
N SER A 146 -1.40 4.52 6.72
CA SER A 146 -0.24 5.00 7.47
C SER A 146 -0.48 6.37 8.12
N SER A 147 -1.15 7.29 7.40
CA SER A 147 -1.51 8.61 7.94
C SER A 147 -2.56 8.52 9.06
N VAL A 148 -3.59 7.69 8.89
CA VAL A 148 -4.65 7.48 9.89
C VAL A 148 -4.10 6.83 11.17
N TRP A 149 -3.08 5.98 11.05
CA TRP A 149 -2.41 5.39 12.21
C TRP A 149 -1.73 6.44 13.10
N LEU A 150 -1.12 7.46 12.50
CA LEU A 150 -0.45 8.57 13.20
C LEU A 150 -1.42 9.56 13.84
N TRP A 151 -2.65 9.66 13.32
CA TRP A 151 -3.73 10.46 13.88
C TRP A 151 -4.36 9.75 15.09
N SER A 152 -3.58 9.64 16.17
CA SER A 152 -4.12 9.29 17.47
C SER A 152 -4.75 10.51 18.13
N GLY A 153 -5.81 10.34 18.93
CA GLY A 153 -6.46 11.45 19.65
C GLY A 153 -5.48 12.23 20.55
N LYS A 154 -4.38 11.60 20.97
CA LYS A 154 -3.27 12.27 21.67
C LYS A 154 -2.53 13.29 20.78
N THR A 155 -2.35 12.95 19.50
CA THR A 155 -1.74 13.83 18.49
C THR A 155 -2.63 15.05 18.28
N VAL A 156 -3.94 14.88 18.08
CA VAL A 156 -4.89 16.00 17.89
C VAL A 156 -4.93 16.93 19.12
N VAL A 157 -4.89 16.39 20.34
CA VAL A 157 -4.85 17.19 21.57
C VAL A 157 -3.53 17.96 21.69
N SER A 158 -2.39 17.34 21.36
CA SER A 158 -1.08 18.01 21.35
C SER A 158 -1.02 19.13 20.31
N TRP A 159 -1.53 18.88 19.10
CA TRP A 159 -1.64 19.89 18.04
C TRP A 159 -2.55 21.05 18.42
N ARG A 160 -3.65 20.77 19.13
CA ARG A 160 -4.53 21.80 19.67
C ARG A 160 -3.82 22.65 20.73
N GLN A 161 -3.11 22.03 21.67
CA GLN A 161 -2.32 22.75 22.69
C GLN A 161 -1.19 23.59 22.05
N PHE A 162 -0.55 23.07 21.02
CA PHE A 162 0.46 23.79 20.25
C PHE A 162 -0.14 24.97 19.49
N ALA A 163 -1.31 24.80 18.86
CA ALA A 163 -2.04 25.87 18.20
C ALA A 163 -2.52 26.95 19.19
N GLU A 164 -2.99 26.56 20.37
CA GLU A 164 -3.38 27.50 21.44
C GLU A 164 -2.18 28.29 21.99
N ARG A 165 -0.99 27.68 22.08
CA ARG A 165 0.28 28.37 22.40
C ARG A 165 0.71 29.34 21.31
N LEU A 166 0.61 28.95 20.04
CA LEU A 166 0.92 29.82 18.89
C LEU A 166 -0.06 31.00 18.76
N GLN A 167 -1.32 30.81 19.16
CA GLN A 167 -2.33 31.87 19.22
C GLN A 167 -2.18 32.80 20.44
N GLY A 168 -1.13 32.64 21.25
CA GLY A 168 -0.82 33.56 22.35
C GLY A 168 -1.79 33.48 23.53
N LYS A 169 -2.55 32.40 23.69
CA LYS A 169 -3.39 32.15 24.88
C LYS A 169 -2.57 31.71 26.11
N ASP A 170 -1.37 32.26 26.27
CA ASP A 170 -0.57 32.14 27.49
C ASP A 170 -0.74 33.42 28.34
N THR A 171 -1.99 33.71 28.70
CA THR A 171 -2.25 34.59 29.84
C THR A 171 -2.29 33.73 31.09
N ARG A 172 -1.24 33.88 31.92
CA ARG A 172 -1.21 33.66 33.39
C ARG A 172 -0.24 32.56 33.86
N SER A 173 1.04 32.93 34.01
CA SER A 173 1.64 33.16 35.34
C SER A 173 3.11 33.56 35.23
N ARG A 174 3.40 34.85 35.05
CA ARG A 174 4.56 35.46 35.72
C ARG A 174 3.98 36.20 36.92
N GLY A 175 4.23 35.66 38.12
CA GLY A 175 4.04 36.39 39.37
C GLY A 175 4.67 37.77 39.24
N ALA A 176 3.97 38.80 39.67
CA ALA A 176 4.11 39.27 41.04
C ALA A 176 5.57 39.68 41.34
N TYR A 177 6.02 40.73 40.65
CA TYR A 177 6.81 41.78 41.29
C TYR A 177 5.81 42.85 41.76
N VAL A 178 5.25 42.67 42.96
CA VAL A 178 4.97 43.68 44.01
C VAL A 178 4.60 42.88 45.26
#